data_AF-A0A420CH69-F1
#
_entry.id   AF-A0A420CH69-F1
#
_cell.length_a   1.000
_cell.length_b   1.000
_cell.length_c   1.000
_cell.angle_alpha   90.00
_cell.angle_beta   90.00
_cell.angle_gamma   90.00
#
_symmetry.space_group_name_H-M   'P 1'
#
loop_
_entity.id
_entity.type
_entity.pdbx_description
1 polymer ?
#
loop_
_entity_poly.entity_id
_entity_poly.type
_entity_poly.pdbx_seq_one_letter_code
_entity_poly.pdbx_strand_id
1 'polypeptide(L)'
;MDLNEFKTQIKNKIFQSTNGFYYQFIPENTLRLKDNPHNAVHYEIKEQNGKFVLYHNYLLGTEPIVMEITDNKLNRLELTMTKIFSGDFIGTWIEQH
;
A
#
# COMPACT_ATOMS: atom_id res chain seq x y z
N MET A 1 -16.49 -3.29 -0.43
CA MET A 1 -15.47 -2.98 -1.43
C MET A 1 -14.85 -4.29 -1.91
N ASP A 2 -14.74 -4.48 -3.22
CA ASP A 2 -14.08 -5.65 -3.82
C ASP A 2 -12.62 -5.35 -4.21
N LEU A 3 -11.88 -6.38 -4.66
CA LEU A 3 -10.47 -6.26 -5.04
C LEU A 3 -10.22 -5.28 -6.19
N ASN A 4 -11.13 -5.22 -7.17
CA ASN A 4 -10.95 -4.36 -8.35
C ASN A 4 -11.21 -2.90 -7.97
N GLU A 5 -12.22 -2.65 -7.14
CA GLU A 5 -12.50 -1.35 -6.56
C GLU A 5 -11.32 -0.87 -5.71
N PHE A 6 -10.80 -1.72 -4.82
CA PHE A 6 -9.62 -1.40 -4.01
C PHE A 6 -8.41 -1.02 -4.88
N LYS A 7 -8.07 -1.85 -5.87
CA LYS A 7 -6.95 -1.59 -6.80
C LYS A 7 -7.13 -0.28 -7.55
N THR A 8 -8.36 0.01 -7.98
CA THR A 8 -8.69 1.27 -8.67
C THR A 8 -8.52 2.47 -7.74
N GLN A 9 -8.92 2.35 -6.48
CA GLN A 9 -8.81 3.43 -5.51
C GLN A 9 -7.36 3.80 -5.18
N ILE A 10 -6.41 2.88 -5.22
CA ILE A 10 -4.99 3.17 -4.91
C ILE A 10 -4.15 3.47 -6.15
N LYS A 11 -4.63 3.12 -7.35
CA LYS A 11 -3.89 3.26 -8.61
C LYS A 11 -3.53 4.73 -8.87
N ASN A 12 -2.30 4.97 -9.32
CA ASN A 12 -1.75 6.30 -9.61
C ASN A 12 -1.64 7.24 -8.40
N LYS A 13 -1.85 6.75 -7.17
CA LYS A 13 -1.77 7.57 -5.98
C LYS A 13 -0.40 7.55 -5.32
N ILE A 14 -0.13 8.61 -4.58
CA ILE A 14 1.03 8.73 -3.71
C ILE A 14 0.54 8.69 -2.27
N PHE A 15 1.18 7.89 -1.44
CA PHE A 15 0.90 7.80 -0.01
C PHE A 15 2.14 8.18 0.78
N GLN A 16 1.95 9.02 1.80
CA GLN A 16 2.98 9.30 2.80
C GLN A 16 2.83 8.28 3.93
N SER A 17 3.86 7.48 4.15
CA SER A 17 3.95 6.58 5.30
C SER A 17 4.18 7.33 6.61
N THR A 18 3.85 6.70 7.74
CA THR A 18 4.17 7.21 9.09
C THR A 18 5.65 7.53 9.29
N ASN A 19 6.53 6.85 8.56
CA ASN A 19 7.98 7.04 8.65
C ASN A 19 8.49 8.18 7.74
N GLY A 20 7.59 8.93 7.10
CA GLY A 20 7.91 10.11 6.29
C GLY A 20 8.23 9.82 4.82
N PHE A 21 8.35 8.56 4.41
CA PHE A 21 8.57 8.20 3.01
C PHE A 21 7.30 8.31 2.16
N TYR A 22 7.47 8.76 0.91
CA TYR A 22 6.40 8.82 -0.09
C TYR A 22 6.49 7.62 -1.03
N TYR A 23 5.45 6.79 -1.02
CA TYR A 23 5.30 5.63 -1.89
C TYR A 23 4.29 5.93 -2.98
N GLN A 24 4.60 5.53 -4.22
CA GLN A 24 3.74 5.73 -5.37
C GLN A 24 3.31 4.39 -5.96
N PHE A 25 2.00 4.18 -6.06
CA PHE A 25 1.41 3.05 -6.79
C PHE A 25 1.24 3.45 -8.26
N ILE A 26 1.97 2.79 -9.14
CA ILE A 26 1.98 3.01 -10.59
C ILE A 26 1.13 1.92 -11.25
N PRO A 27 0.59 2.14 -12.47
CA PRO A 27 -0.04 1.09 -13.25
C PRO A 27 0.92 -0.09 -13.47
N GLU A 28 0.36 -1.23 -13.89
CA GLU A 28 1.15 -2.44 -14.16
C GLU A 28 1.89 -2.96 -12.92
N ASN A 29 1.25 -2.87 -11.75
CA ASN A 29 1.72 -3.54 -10.54
C ASN A 29 3.11 -3.07 -10.06
N THR A 30 3.42 -1.78 -10.21
CA THR A 30 4.70 -1.22 -9.76
C THR A 30 4.52 -0.29 -8.55
N LEU A 31 5.28 -0.54 -7.49
CA LEU A 31 5.37 0.29 -6.30
C LEU A 31 6.77 0.89 -6.22
N ARG A 32 6.89 2.19 -6.00
CA ARG A 32 8.20 2.84 -5.84
C ARG A 32 8.23 3.90 -4.76
N LEU A 33 9.43 4.30 -4.35
CA LEU A 33 9.63 5.56 -3.64
C LEU A 33 9.53 6.74 -4.64
N LYS A 34 8.72 7.76 -4.33
CA LYS A 34 8.49 8.92 -5.19
C LYS A 34 9.80 9.63 -5.54
N ASP A 35 10.64 9.86 -4.54
CA ASP A 35 11.89 10.62 -4.68
C ASP A 35 13.10 9.76 -5.06
N ASN A 36 12.92 8.45 -5.16
CA ASN A 36 13.96 7.53 -5.62
C ASN A 36 13.37 6.48 -6.59
N PRO A 37 13.23 6.82 -7.88
CA PRO A 37 12.64 5.95 -8.89
C PRO A 37 13.39 4.63 -9.11
N HIS A 38 14.68 4.55 -8.74
CA HIS A 38 15.45 3.31 -8.83
C HIS A 38 14.97 2.25 -7.83
N ASN A 39 14.27 2.65 -6.77
CA ASN A 39 13.65 1.75 -5.80
C ASN A 39 12.22 1.42 -6.22
N ALA A 40 12.07 0.85 -7.41
CA ALA A 40 10.80 0.34 -7.92
C ALA A 40 10.74 -1.19 -7.78
N VAL A 41 9.63 -1.71 -7.29
CA VAL A 41 9.39 -3.14 -7.13
C VAL A 41 8.05 -3.53 -7.75
N HIS A 42 7.99 -4.75 -8.25
CA HIS A 42 6.73 -5.35 -8.60
C HIS A 42 5.93 -5.71 -7.33
N TYR A 43 4.62 -5.53 -7.39
CA TYR A 43 3.71 -5.94 -6.33
C TYR A 43 2.50 -6.68 -6.89
N GLU A 44 1.81 -7.44 -6.05
CA GLU A 44 0.54 -8.05 -6.38
C GLU A 44 -0.41 -7.88 -5.21
N ILE A 45 -1.68 -7.55 -5.48
CA ILE A 45 -2.71 -7.50 -4.42
C ILE A 45 -3.71 -8.61 -4.67
N LYS A 46 -3.90 -9.45 -3.65
CA LYS A 46 -4.87 -10.55 -3.63
C LYS A 46 -5.88 -10.33 -2.53
N GLU A 47 -7.08 -10.86 -2.73
CA GLU A 47 -8.06 -11.01 -1.66
C GLU A 47 -7.89 -12.39 -1.02
N GLN A 48 -7.72 -12.44 0.30
CA GLN A 48 -7.56 -13.67 1.07
C GLN A 48 -8.32 -13.55 2.39
N ASN A 49 -9.25 -14.46 2.63
CA ASN A 49 -10.07 -14.49 3.85
C ASN A 49 -10.73 -13.13 4.16
N GLY A 50 -11.21 -12.42 3.13
CA GLY A 50 -11.84 -11.09 3.25
C GLY A 50 -10.86 -9.94 3.49
N LYS A 51 -9.55 -10.15 3.35
CA LYS A 51 -8.50 -9.12 3.50
C LYS A 51 -7.77 -8.88 2.18
N PHE A 52 -7.32 -7.64 1.95
CA PHE A 52 -6.45 -7.31 0.82
C PHE A 52 -4.99 -7.47 1.23
N VAL A 53 -4.25 -8.32 0.53
CA VAL A 53 -2.87 -8.67 0.85
C VAL A 53 -1.95 -8.23 -0.28
N LEU A 54 -1.00 -7.35 0.04
CA LEU A 54 0.08 -6.87 -0.81
C LEU A 54 1.27 -7.83 -0.73
N TYR A 55 1.57 -8.48 -1.82
CA TYR A 55 2.83 -9.18 -2.07
C TYR A 55 3.77 -8.23 -2.79
N HIS A 56 5.04 -8.13 -2.38
CA HIS A 56 6.00 -7.24 -3.02
C HIS A 56 7.43 -7.78 -2.94
N ASN A 57 8.29 -7.34 -3.85
CA ASN A 57 9.70 -7.75 -3.89
C ASN A 57 10.57 -6.89 -2.95
N TYR A 58 10.40 -7.07 -1.64
CA TYR A 58 11.30 -6.58 -0.59
C TYR A 58 11.29 -5.10 -0.19
N LEU A 59 10.61 -4.21 -0.93
CA LEU A 59 10.60 -2.77 -0.60
C LEU A 59 10.12 -2.45 0.83
N LEU A 60 9.17 -3.24 1.33
CA LEU A 60 8.56 -3.04 2.66
C LEU A 60 8.91 -4.17 3.63
N GLY A 61 10.04 -4.85 3.40
CA GLY A 61 10.48 -6.03 4.15
C GLY A 61 10.20 -7.35 3.41
N THR A 62 10.29 -8.47 4.10
CA THR A 62 10.24 -9.81 3.48
C THR A 62 8.85 -10.46 3.49
N GLU A 63 7.89 -9.85 4.19
CA GLU A 63 6.56 -10.43 4.41
C GLU A 63 5.49 -9.74 3.56
N PRO A 64 4.45 -10.48 3.14
CA PRO A 64 3.24 -9.85 2.62
C PRO A 64 2.56 -8.96 3.65
N ILE A 65 1.83 -7.97 3.16
CA ILE A 65 1.22 -6.92 4.00
C ILE A 65 -0.28 -6.92 3.82
N VAL A 66 -1.02 -7.03 4.92
CA VAL A 66 -2.45 -6.76 4.97
C VAL A 66 -2.66 -5.26 4.85
N MET A 67 -3.53 -4.86 3.92
CA MET A 67 -3.92 -3.48 3.68
C MET A 67 -5.40 -3.28 3.98
N GLU A 68 -5.71 -2.25 4.75
CA GLU A 68 -7.07 -1.88 5.11
C GLU A 68 -7.28 -0.41 4.78
N ILE A 69 -8.37 -0.09 4.05
CA ILE A 69 -8.77 1.32 3.88
C ILE A 69 -9.50 1.75 5.14
N THR A 70 -9.05 2.83 5.76
CA THR A 70 -9.73 3.45 6.89
C THR A 70 -10.39 4.75 6.47
N ASP A 71 -11.58 5.01 7.01
CA ASP A 71 -12.29 6.26 6.76
C ASP A 71 -11.55 7.43 7.40
N ASN A 72 -11.00 8.32 6.58
CA ASN A 72 -10.37 9.55 7.03
C ASN A 72 -11.38 10.70 7.05
N LYS A 73 -11.37 11.49 8.12
CA LYS A 73 -12.12 12.74 8.25
C LYS A 73 -11.74 13.83 7.24
N LEU A 74 -10.61 13.67 6.54
CA LEU A 74 -10.03 14.66 5.62
C LEU A 74 -10.32 14.41 4.13
N ASN A 75 -11.25 13.51 3.78
CA ASN A 75 -11.55 13.13 2.38
C ASN A 75 -10.33 12.62 1.60
N ARG A 76 -9.35 12.03 2.28
CA ARG A 76 -8.16 11.40 1.70
C ARG A 76 -8.17 9.92 2.01
N LEU A 77 -7.70 9.11 1.08
CA LEU A 77 -7.58 7.67 1.32
C LEU A 77 -6.48 7.40 2.36
N GLU A 78 -6.79 6.58 3.36
CA GLU A 78 -5.81 6.07 4.32
C GLU A 78 -5.68 4.56 4.19
N LEU A 79 -4.44 4.08 4.21
CA LEU A 79 -4.11 2.65 4.20
C LEU A 79 -3.43 2.28 5.52
N THR A 80 -4.04 1.38 6.28
CA THR A 80 -3.42 0.75 7.44
C THR A 80 -2.70 -0.51 6.98
N MET A 81 -1.40 -0.61 7.29
CA MET A 81 -0.49 -1.62 6.76
C MET A 81 0.05 -2.51 7.90
N THR A 82 -0.18 -3.82 7.84
CA THR A 82 0.28 -4.78 8.87
C THR A 82 0.91 -6.01 8.23
N LYS A 83 2.06 -6.47 8.73
CA LYS A 83 2.71 -7.70 8.22
C LYS A 83 1.88 -8.94 8.55
N ILE A 84 1.77 -9.86 7.60
CA ILE A 84 0.88 -11.01 7.73
C ILE A 84 1.37 -12.06 8.73
N PHE A 85 2.68 -12.31 8.85
CA PHE A 85 3.19 -13.38 9.72
C PHE A 85 3.60 -12.86 11.09
N SER A 86 4.36 -11.76 11.14
CA SER A 86 4.77 -11.18 12.43
C SER A 86 3.65 -10.42 13.13
N GLY A 87 2.65 -9.94 12.39
CA GLY A 87 1.62 -9.04 12.93
C GLY A 87 2.12 -7.62 13.20
N ASP A 88 3.34 -7.27 12.79
CA ASP A 88 3.89 -5.94 13.02
C ASP A 88 3.09 -4.88 12.26
N PHE A 89 2.70 -3.83 12.98
CA PHE A 89 2.17 -2.63 12.38
C PHE A 89 3.28 -1.86 11.65
N ILE A 90 3.10 -1.64 10.34
CA ILE A 90 4.07 -0.93 9.50
C ILE A 90 3.78 0.58 9.50
N GLY A 91 2.49 0.94 9.58
CA GLY A 91 2.07 2.33 9.60
C GLY A 91 0.71 2.57 8.97
N THR A 92 0.23 3.80 9.15
CA THR A 92 -0.89 4.37 8.40
C THR A 92 -0.34 5.26 7.30
N TRP A 93 -0.79 5.03 6.07
CA TRP A 93 -0.29 5.67 4.87
C TRP A 93 -1.39 6.58 4.33
N ILE A 94 -1.11 7.88 4.26
CA ILE A 94 -2.11 8.90 3.93
C ILE A 94 -1.89 9.38 2.50
N GLU A 95 -2.93 9.32 1.69
CA GLU A 95 -2.94 9.84 0.32
C GLU A 95 -2.48 11.31 0.29
N GLN A 96 -1.63 11.62 -0.70
CA GLN A 96 -1.17 12.96 -1.01
C GLN A 96 -1.75 13.41 -2.36
N HIS A 97 -2.10 14.70 -2.46
CA HIS A 97 -2.60 15.32 -3.68
C HIS A 97 -1.51 15.46 -4.76
#